data_AF-A0A6N8WII6-F1
#
_entry.id   AF-A0A6N8WII6-F1
#
_cell.length_a   1.000
_cell.length_b   1.000
_cell.length_c   1.000
_cell.angle_alpha   90.00
_cell.angle_beta   90.00
_cell.angle_gamma   90.00
#
_symmetry.space_group_name_H-M   'P 1'
#
loop_
_entity.id
_entity.type
_entity.pdbx_description
1 polymer ?
#
loop_
_entity_poly.entity_id
_entity_poly.type
_entity_poly.pdbx_seq_one_letter_code
_entity_poly.pdbx_strand_id
1 'polypeptide(L)'
;MSDLSLLTGVYANIEKYGVLIDRVIERLGREKADPTDPDQKKLAQLFVDASDQGLESQSSEALTLDSLLRTSSGRPLADLKQLGERLQKGDVDQAYLRQLGELAQGLEQERADIARRLRKR
;
A
#
# COMPACT_ATOMS: atom_id res chain seq x y z
N MET A 1 16.11 -2.66 22.21
CA MET A 1 16.09 -1.77 21.03
C MET A 1 15.03 -0.71 21.29
N SER A 2 15.33 0.56 21.09
CA SER A 2 14.47 1.67 21.51
C SER A 2 13.25 1.81 20.59
N ASP A 3 12.08 2.13 21.17
CA ASP A 3 10.83 2.41 20.45
C ASP A 3 10.99 3.39 19.29
N LEU A 4 11.96 4.30 19.39
CA LEU A 4 12.30 5.27 18.34
C LEU A 4 12.75 4.57 17.04
N SER A 5 13.61 3.56 17.14
CA SER A 5 14.11 2.81 15.98
C SER A 5 13.00 2.04 15.27
N LEU A 6 12.00 1.57 16.03
CA LEU A 6 10.83 0.89 15.48
C LEU A 6 9.91 1.88 14.78
N LEU A 7 9.61 3.03 15.41
CA LEU A 7 8.77 4.07 14.84
C LEU A 7 9.37 4.67 13.56
N THR A 8 10.70 4.85 13.50
CA THR A 8 11.37 5.31 12.27
C THR A 8 11.29 4.29 11.15
N GLY A 9 11.37 2.98 11.47
CA GLY A 9 11.23 1.91 10.48
C GLY A 9 9.82 1.84 9.90
N VAL A 10 8.80 1.94 10.76
CA VAL A 10 7.39 1.98 10.33
C VAL A 10 7.12 3.22 9.46
N TYR A 11 7.64 4.39 9.86
CA TYR A 11 7.50 5.62 9.10
C TYR A 11 8.10 5.49 7.68
N ALA A 12 9.32 4.93 7.56
CA ALA A 12 9.96 4.71 6.27
C ALA A 12 9.18 3.73 5.37
N ASN A 13 8.58 2.69 5.96
CA ASN A 13 7.75 1.74 5.21
C ASN A 13 6.46 2.40 4.70
N ILE A 14 5.79 3.19 5.53
CA ILE A 14 4.58 3.92 5.11
C ILE A 14 4.90 4.88 3.97
N GLU A 15 5.99 5.64 4.09
CA GLU A 15 6.44 6.54 3.04
C GLU A 15 6.74 5.79 1.74
N LYS A 16 7.48 4.67 1.81
CA LYS A 16 7.81 3.84 0.65
C LYS A 16 6.56 3.35 -0.09
N TYR A 17 5.57 2.81 0.62
CA TYR A 17 4.37 2.26 -0.01
C TYR A 17 3.37 3.34 -0.43
N GLY A 18 3.23 4.41 0.35
CA GLY A 18 2.42 5.57 -0.01
C GLY A 18 2.89 6.19 -1.33
N VAL A 19 4.21 6.43 -1.47
CA VAL A 19 4.79 6.97 -2.71
C VAL A 19 4.57 6.04 -3.91
N LEU A 20 4.66 4.72 -3.71
CA LEU A 20 4.39 3.76 -4.79
C LEU A 20 2.93 3.83 -5.24
N ILE A 21 1.98 3.87 -4.31
CA ILE A 21 0.55 3.98 -4.62
C ILE A 21 0.25 5.31 -5.33
N ASP A 22 0.78 6.42 -4.82
CA ASP A 22 0.55 7.75 -5.41
C ASP A 22 1.07 7.84 -6.85
N ARG A 23 2.25 7.29 -7.13
CA ARG A 23 2.80 7.25 -8.51
C ARG A 23 1.91 6.46 -9.46
N VAL A 24 1.41 5.31 -9.00
CA VAL A 24 0.49 4.49 -9.81
C VAL A 24 -0.83 5.23 -10.04
N ILE A 25 -1.40 5.88 -9.02
CA ILE A 25 -2.62 6.71 -9.17
C ILE A 25 -2.38 7.84 -10.17
N GLU A 26 -1.30 8.60 -10.02
CA GLU A 26 -0.96 9.73 -10.89
C GLU A 26 -0.82 9.28 -12.35
N ARG A 27 -0.13 8.15 -12.57
CA ARG A 27 0.02 7.56 -13.90
C ARG A 27 -1.31 7.13 -14.49
N LEU A 28 -2.10 6.33 -13.76
CA LEU A 28 -3.40 5.83 -14.22
C LEU A 28 -4.42 6.97 -14.45
N GLY A 29 -4.23 8.13 -13.81
CA GLY A 29 -5.03 9.32 -14.05
C GLY A 29 -4.66 10.07 -15.35
N ARG A 30 -3.44 9.88 -15.87
CA ARG A 30 -2.94 10.54 -17.09
C ARG A 30 -2.98 9.63 -18.31
N GLU A 31 -2.67 8.36 -18.09
CA GLU A 31 -2.50 7.34 -19.11
C GLU A 31 -3.41 6.15 -18.81
N LYS A 32 -3.70 5.35 -19.84
CA LYS A 32 -4.38 4.07 -19.61
C LYS A 32 -3.45 3.13 -18.84
N ALA A 33 -4.06 2.23 -18.09
CA ALA A 33 -3.33 1.17 -17.40
C ALA A 33 -2.43 0.40 -18.38
N ASP A 34 -1.19 0.20 -17.96
CA ASP A 34 -0.16 -0.50 -18.70
C ASP A 34 0.43 -1.56 -17.79
N PRO A 35 -0.01 -2.82 -17.91
CA PRO A 35 0.50 -3.92 -17.09
C PRO A 35 2.01 -4.17 -17.18
N THR A 36 2.71 -3.56 -18.15
CA THR A 36 4.16 -3.67 -18.31
C THR A 36 4.94 -2.60 -17.54
N ASP A 37 4.25 -1.58 -17.02
CA ASP A 37 4.85 -0.56 -16.18
C ASP A 37 5.48 -1.16 -14.91
N PRO A 38 6.74 -0.84 -14.58
CA PRO A 38 7.39 -1.36 -13.38
C PRO A 38 6.63 -1.03 -12.08
N ASP A 39 6.12 0.20 -11.92
CA ASP A 39 5.46 0.62 -10.69
C ASP A 39 4.08 -0.05 -10.54
N GLN A 40 3.28 -0.07 -11.61
CA GLN A 40 2.01 -0.79 -11.68
C GLN A 40 2.20 -2.28 -11.40
N LYS A 41 3.15 -2.94 -12.09
CA LYS A 41 3.44 -4.36 -11.92
C LYS A 41 3.89 -4.68 -10.50
N LYS A 42 4.76 -3.83 -9.94
CA LYS A 42 5.24 -3.99 -8.57
C LYS A 42 4.11 -3.86 -7.56
N LEU A 43 3.27 -2.82 -7.69
CA LEU A 43 2.14 -2.60 -6.80
C LEU A 43 1.13 -3.76 -6.90
N ALA A 44 0.86 -4.21 -8.12
CA ALA A 44 -0.07 -5.29 -8.37
C ALA A 44 0.39 -6.60 -7.74
N GLN A 45 1.68 -6.94 -7.89
CA GLN A 45 2.26 -8.11 -7.24
C GLN A 45 2.24 -7.98 -5.71
N LEU A 46 2.61 -6.82 -5.17
CA LEU A 46 2.59 -6.57 -3.73
C LEU A 46 1.20 -6.71 -3.13
N PHE A 47 0.14 -6.30 -3.82
CA PHE A 47 -1.23 -6.49 -3.35
C PHE A 47 -1.67 -7.95 -3.38
N VAL A 48 -1.31 -8.70 -4.42
CA VAL A 48 -1.56 -10.15 -4.47
C VAL A 48 -0.82 -10.84 -3.33
N ASP A 49 0.46 -10.57 -3.16
CA ASP A 49 1.30 -11.13 -2.11
C ASP A 49 0.87 -10.67 -0.70
N ALA A 50 0.32 -9.47 -0.55
CA ALA A 50 -0.17 -9.02 0.77
C ALA A 50 -1.48 -9.71 1.14
N SER A 51 -2.26 -10.14 0.15
CA SER A 51 -3.58 -10.75 0.37
C SER A 51 -3.52 -12.09 1.11
N ASP A 52 -2.43 -12.83 0.98
CA ASP A 52 -2.15 -14.08 1.70
C ASP A 52 -1.14 -13.89 2.84
N GLN A 53 -0.91 -12.64 3.27
CA GLN A 53 0.08 -12.28 4.28
C GLN A 53 1.51 -12.68 3.88
N GLY A 54 1.82 -12.70 2.59
CA GLY A 54 3.13 -13.04 2.07
C GLY A 54 3.54 -14.49 2.31
N LEU A 55 2.59 -15.38 2.60
CA LEU A 55 2.87 -16.78 2.92
C LEU A 55 3.37 -17.56 1.70
N GLU A 56 2.71 -17.42 0.55
CA GLU A 56 3.11 -18.10 -0.69
C GLU A 56 4.37 -17.47 -1.28
N SER A 57 4.47 -16.14 -1.25
CA SER A 57 5.60 -15.40 -1.84
C SER A 57 6.84 -15.34 -0.94
N GLN A 58 6.69 -15.63 0.36
CA GLN A 58 7.72 -15.44 1.39
C GLN A 58 8.25 -13.97 1.42
N SER A 59 7.40 -13.02 1.06
CA SER A 59 7.77 -11.61 0.90
C SER A 59 7.62 -10.83 2.21
N SER A 60 8.73 -10.38 2.78
CA SER A 60 8.73 -9.47 3.93
C SER A 60 8.10 -8.10 3.61
N GLU A 61 8.18 -7.66 2.36
CA GLU A 61 7.53 -6.44 1.90
C GLU A 61 6.00 -6.60 1.93
N ALA A 62 5.51 -7.76 1.48
CA ALA A 62 4.09 -8.06 1.48
C ALA A 62 3.51 -8.16 2.89
N LEU A 63 4.23 -8.83 3.81
CA LEU A 63 3.89 -8.85 5.24
C LEU A 63 3.81 -7.44 5.84
N THR A 64 4.78 -6.58 5.50
CA THR A 64 4.79 -5.20 5.97
C THR A 64 3.60 -4.43 5.41
N LEU A 65 3.34 -4.54 4.10
CA LEU A 65 2.22 -3.86 3.46
C LEU A 65 0.87 -4.33 4.02
N ASP A 66 0.67 -5.64 4.19
CA ASP A 66 -0.51 -6.22 4.84
C ASP A 66 -0.73 -5.63 6.23
N SER A 67 0.33 -5.56 7.05
CA SER A 67 0.24 -4.99 8.40
C SER A 67 -0.17 -3.51 8.41
N LEU A 68 0.24 -2.74 7.39
CA LEU A 68 -0.09 -1.32 7.26
C LEU A 68 -1.49 -1.09 6.69
N LEU A 69 -2.00 -2.03 5.90
CA LEU A 69 -3.31 -1.96 5.25
C LEU A 69 -4.42 -2.68 6.04
N ARG A 70 -4.21 -2.87 7.35
CA ARG A 70 -5.21 -3.39 8.28
C ARG A 70 -5.71 -2.29 9.20
N THR A 71 -7.00 -2.35 9.51
CA THR A 71 -7.62 -1.58 10.59
C THR A 71 -7.01 -1.96 11.94
N SER A 72 -7.24 -1.13 12.95
CA SER A 72 -6.90 -1.44 14.36
C SER A 72 -7.55 -2.73 14.88
N SER A 73 -8.62 -3.21 14.24
CA SER A 73 -9.27 -4.49 14.55
C SER A 73 -8.65 -5.71 13.83
N GLY A 74 -7.59 -5.50 13.05
CA GLY A 74 -6.91 -6.52 12.25
C GLY A 74 -7.62 -6.87 10.93
N ARG A 75 -8.74 -6.21 10.61
CA ARG A 75 -9.45 -6.41 9.33
C ARG A 75 -8.74 -5.68 8.18
N PRO A 76 -8.62 -6.29 6.99
CA PRO A 76 -8.07 -5.61 5.82
C PRO A 76 -8.92 -4.41 5.43
N LEU A 77 -8.28 -3.32 5.00
CA LEU A 77 -8.94 -2.09 4.55
C LEU A 77 -9.65 -2.26 3.19
N ALA A 78 -9.16 -3.18 2.36
CA ALA A 78 -9.72 -3.49 1.04
C ALA A 78 -9.44 -4.96 0.68
N ASP A 79 -10.11 -5.45 -0.36
CA ASP A 79 -9.76 -6.73 -0.99
C ASP A 79 -8.48 -6.54 -1.83
N LEU A 80 -7.33 -6.71 -1.18
CA LEU A 80 -6.02 -6.54 -1.81
C LEU A 80 -5.82 -7.52 -2.97
N LYS A 81 -6.37 -8.73 -2.88
CA LYS A 81 -6.27 -9.72 -3.95
C LYS A 81 -6.98 -9.22 -5.20
N GLN A 82 -8.23 -8.79 -5.04
CA GLN A 82 -9.01 -8.26 -6.15
C GLN A 82 -8.33 -7.01 -6.76
N LEU A 83 -7.82 -6.10 -5.94
CA LEU A 83 -7.13 -4.91 -6.42
C LEU A 83 -5.87 -5.26 -7.22
N GLY A 84 -5.03 -6.16 -6.69
CA GLY A 84 -3.82 -6.62 -7.36
C GLY A 84 -4.11 -7.30 -8.70
N GLU A 85 -5.07 -8.22 -8.73
CA GLU A 85 -5.45 -8.92 -9.98
C GLU A 85 -6.03 -7.98 -11.04
N ARG A 86 -6.84 -6.99 -10.64
CA ARG A 86 -7.38 -5.98 -11.57
C ARG A 86 -6.26 -5.12 -12.15
N LEU A 87 -5.31 -4.72 -11.32
CA LEU A 87 -4.15 -3.94 -11.75
C LEU A 87 -3.25 -4.71 -12.72
N GLN A 88 -3.05 -6.02 -12.49
CA GLN A 88 -2.32 -6.89 -13.41
C GLN A 88 -3.00 -7.02 -14.78
N LYS A 89 -4.34 -7.04 -14.79
CA LYS A 89 -5.14 -7.14 -16.02
C LYS A 89 -5.30 -5.79 -16.74
N GLY A 90 -4.91 -4.69 -16.11
CA GLY A 90 -5.18 -3.34 -16.59
C GLY A 90 -6.67 -2.96 -16.56
N ASP A 91 -7.47 -3.69 -15.77
CA ASP A 91 -8.90 -3.43 -15.59
C ASP A 91 -9.11 -2.31 -14.57
N VAL A 92 -8.75 -1.10 -14.97
CA VAL A 92 -8.77 0.10 -14.15
C VAL A 92 -9.92 1.01 -14.57
N ASP A 93 -10.88 1.18 -13.66
CA ASP A 93 -11.99 2.12 -13.79
C ASP A 93 -11.95 3.22 -12.71
N GLN A 94 -12.91 4.13 -12.75
CA GLN A 94 -13.04 5.21 -11.78
C GLN A 94 -13.36 4.74 -10.35
N ALA A 95 -13.89 3.53 -10.17
CA ALA A 95 -14.13 2.96 -8.85
C ALA A 95 -12.82 2.41 -8.28
N TYR A 96 -12.01 1.76 -9.11
CA TYR A 96 -10.68 1.27 -8.77
C TYR A 96 -9.75 2.42 -8.35
N LEU A 97 -9.73 3.53 -9.10
CA LEU A 97 -8.95 4.72 -8.72
C LEU A 97 -9.38 5.30 -7.36
N ARG A 98 -10.69 5.28 -7.07
CA ARG A 98 -11.21 5.70 -5.76
C ARG A 98 -10.73 4.78 -4.65
N GLN A 99 -10.80 3.46 -4.84
CA GLN A 99 -10.29 2.48 -3.87
C GLN A 99 -8.79 2.65 -3.61
N LEU A 100 -7.98 2.85 -4.66
CA LEU A 100 -6.56 3.17 -4.49
C LEU A 100 -6.35 4.47 -3.71
N GLY A 101 -7.14 5.51 -4.01
CA GLY A 101 -7.07 6.80 -3.29
C GLY A 101 -7.42 6.67 -1.81
N GLU A 102 -8.43 5.86 -1.46
CA GLU A 102 -8.79 5.57 -0.07
C GLU A 102 -7.65 4.85 0.68
N LEU A 103 -6.96 3.91 0.03
CA LEU A 103 -5.79 3.24 0.58
C LEU A 103 -4.61 4.22 0.80
N ALA A 104 -4.31 5.06 -0.19
CA ALA A 104 -3.27 6.08 -0.07
C ALA A 104 -3.57 7.06 1.08
N GLN A 105 -4.82 7.50 1.18
CA GLN A 105 -5.26 8.38 2.26
C GLN A 105 -5.16 7.70 3.63
N GLY A 106 -5.48 6.41 3.74
CA GLY A 106 -5.31 5.63 4.97
C GLY A 106 -3.84 5.58 5.43
N LEU A 107 -2.91 5.32 4.50
CA LEU A 107 -1.47 5.34 4.80
C LEU A 107 -0.99 6.73 5.23
N GLU A 108 -1.47 7.79 4.59
CA GLU A 108 -1.09 9.16 4.96
C GLU A 108 -1.60 9.55 6.35
N GLN A 109 -2.79 9.11 6.74
CA GLN A 109 -3.31 9.31 8.09
C GLN A 109 -2.44 8.63 9.14
N GLU A 110 -2.04 7.37 8.91
CA GLU A 110 -1.12 6.64 9.79
C GLU A 110 0.25 7.34 9.87
N ARG A 111 0.77 7.82 8.74
CA ARG A 111 2.01 8.62 8.70
C ARG A 111 1.90 9.87 9.57
N ALA A 112 0.81 10.62 9.44
CA ALA A 112 0.57 11.84 10.21
C ALA A 112 0.41 11.56 11.72
N ASP A 113 -0.17 10.43 12.09
CA ASP A 113 -0.33 10.00 13.48
C ASP A 113 1.02 9.59 14.10
N ILE A 114 1.85 8.85 13.37
CA ILE A 114 3.21 8.51 13.81
C ILE A 114 4.06 9.78 13.96
N ALA A 115 4.03 10.68 12.99
CA ALA A 115 4.75 11.96 13.06
C ALA A 115 4.32 12.79 14.28
N ARG A 116 3.01 12.82 14.58
CA ARG A 116 2.49 13.48 15.79
C ARG A 116 2.99 12.83 17.07
N ARG A 117 3.09 11.50 17.13
CA ARG A 117 3.63 10.76 18.30
C ARG A 117 5.12 11.01 18.48
N LEU A 118 5.89 11.09 17.40
CA LEU A 118 7.32 11.40 17.42
C LEU A 118 7.61 12.83 17.91
N ARG A 119 6.74 13.80 17.57
CA ARG A 119 6.93 15.22 17.95
C ARG A 119 6.49 15.57 19.39
N LYS A 120 5.64 14.74 20.00
CA LYS A 120 5.09 14.97 21.35
C LYS A 120 5.95 14.39 22.49
N ARG A 121 7.11 13.83 22.17
CA ARG A 121 8.11 13.33 23.14
C ARG A 121 9.38 14.15 23.03
#